data_AF-A0A4Q3YG27-F1
#
_entry.id   AF-A0A4Q3YG27-F1
#
_cell.length_a   1.000
_cell.length_b   1.000
_cell.length_c   1.000
_cell.angle_alpha   90.00
_cell.angle_beta   90.00
_cell.angle_gamma   90.00
#
_symmetry.space_group_name_H-M   'P 1'
#
loop_
_entity.id
_entity.type
_entity.pdbx_description
1 polymer ?
#
loop_
_entity_poly.entity_id
_entity_poly.type
_entity_poly.pdbx_seq_one_letter_code
_entity_poly.pdbx_strand_id
1 'polypeptide(L)'
;MTKHDDWLVAAENACSFRRMYALATEILNESDNPGVRCAAARVVEVLEGVIDLPIASAKQLQRSRQRFARLMDSVGNSADYASEPG
;
A
#
# COMPACT_ATOMS: atom_id res chain seq x y z
N MET A 1 -10.91 15.93 -3.11
CA MET A 1 -10.08 14.80 -2.65
C MET A 1 -9.46 14.15 -3.87
N THR A 2 -8.13 14.11 -3.92
CA THR A 2 -7.38 13.37 -4.96
C THR A 2 -7.44 11.87 -4.63
N LYS A 3 -7.28 10.99 -5.63
CA LYS A 3 -7.28 9.54 -5.38
C LYS A 3 -6.26 9.09 -4.32
N HIS A 4 -5.16 9.83 -4.20
CA HIS A 4 -4.12 9.60 -3.21
C HIS A 4 -4.62 9.81 -1.77
N ASP A 5 -5.47 10.82 -1.56
CA ASP A 5 -6.10 11.11 -0.27
C ASP A 5 -7.08 9.99 0.13
N ASP A 6 -7.84 9.49 -0.84
CA ASP A 6 -8.77 8.37 -0.65
C ASP A 6 -8.02 7.08 -0.24
N TRP A 7 -6.88 6.82 -0.88
CA TRP A 7 -6.00 5.69 -0.51
C TRP A 7 -5.42 5.84 0.90
N LEU A 8 -5.06 7.04 1.33
CA LEU A 8 -4.58 7.32 2.69
C LEU A 8 -5.67 7.06 3.74
N VAL A 9 -6.89 7.56 3.51
CA VAL A 9 -8.04 7.33 4.39
C VAL A 9 -8.42 5.85 4.44
N ALA A 10 -8.41 5.16 3.30
CA ALA A 10 -8.69 3.73 3.23
C ALA A 10 -7.61 2.90 3.97
N ALA A 11 -6.36 3.33 3.92
CA ALA A 11 -5.25 2.67 4.64
C ALA A 11 -5.38 2.80 6.16
N GLU A 12 -5.77 3.97 6.67
CA GLU A 12 -6.05 4.16 8.10
C GLU A 12 -7.20 3.26 8.58
N ASN A 13 -8.21 3.04 7.73
CA ASN A 13 -9.35 2.16 7.99
C ASN A 13 -9.07 0.68 7.70
N ALA A 14 -7.90 0.33 7.17
CA ALA A 14 -7.53 -1.04 6.83
C ALA A 14 -6.94 -1.79 8.05
N CYS A 15 -7.77 -2.09 9.06
CA CYS A 15 -7.34 -2.91 10.20
C CYS A 15 -7.16 -4.41 9.89
N SER A 16 -7.46 -4.86 8.67
CA SER A 16 -7.42 -6.28 8.27
C SER A 16 -6.49 -6.50 7.07
N PHE A 17 -5.72 -7.59 7.09
CA PHE A 17 -4.81 -7.96 6.00
C PHE A 17 -5.53 -8.07 4.65
N ARG A 18 -6.79 -8.52 4.64
CA ARG A 18 -7.65 -8.54 3.44
C ARG A 18 -7.95 -7.14 2.87
N ARG A 19 -8.19 -6.15 3.74
CA ARG A 19 -8.38 -4.75 3.30
C ARG A 19 -7.09 -4.13 2.80
N MET A 20 -5.96 -4.43 3.45
CA MET A 20 -4.64 -3.99 2.97
C MET A 20 -4.33 -4.58 1.59
N TYR A 21 -4.72 -5.84 1.33
CA TYR A 21 -4.53 -6.50 0.03
C TYR A 21 -5.40 -5.87 -1.05
N ALA A 22 -6.69 -5.65 -0.76
CA ALA A 22 -7.61 -4.99 -1.68
C ALA A 22 -7.10 -3.59 -2.06
N LEU A 23 -6.67 -2.81 -1.07
CA LEU A 23 -6.15 -1.45 -1.31
C LEU A 23 -4.83 -1.46 -2.08
N ALA A 24 -3.89 -2.36 -1.74
CA ALA A 24 -2.64 -2.48 -2.50
C ALA A 24 -2.87 -2.92 -3.95
N THR A 25 -3.89 -3.76 -4.19
CA THR A 25 -4.29 -4.17 -5.54
C THR A 25 -4.90 -3.01 -6.33
N GLU A 26 -5.71 -2.18 -5.68
CA GLU A 26 -6.28 -0.97 -6.27
C GLU A 26 -5.17 0.02 -6.65
N ILE A 27 -4.27 0.34 -5.72
CA ILE A 27 -3.12 1.23 -5.97
C ILE A 27 -2.24 0.69 -7.11
N LEU A 28 -2.03 -0.62 -7.20
CA LEU A 28 -1.25 -1.24 -8.28
C LEU A 28 -1.88 -1.04 -9.67
N ASN A 29 -3.21 -1.12 -9.76
CA ASN A 29 -3.95 -0.98 -11.00
C ASN A 29 -4.16 0.48 -11.40
N GLU A 30 -4.31 1.37 -10.42
CA GLU A 30 -4.73 2.75 -10.66
C GLU A 30 -3.60 3.79 -10.55
N SER A 31 -2.45 3.45 -9.96
CA SER A 31 -1.29 4.37 -9.98
C SER A 31 -0.66 4.43 -11.36
N ASP A 32 -0.43 5.65 -11.84
CA ASP A 32 0.41 5.91 -13.02
C ASP A 32 1.92 5.93 -12.67
N ASN A 33 2.25 6.08 -11.38
CA ASN A 33 3.64 6.15 -10.93
C ASN A 33 4.27 4.74 -10.81
N PRO A 34 5.32 4.41 -11.59
CA PRO A 34 5.93 3.07 -11.59
C PRO A 34 6.57 2.71 -10.24
N GLY A 35 7.04 3.69 -9.47
CA GLY A 35 7.57 3.47 -8.12
C GLY A 35 6.48 3.04 -7.14
N VAL A 36 5.32 3.70 -7.20
CA VAL A 36 4.15 3.36 -6.38
C VAL A 36 3.58 2.00 -6.77
N ARG A 37 3.48 1.71 -8.08
CA ARG A 37 3.07 0.38 -8.57
C ARG A 37 4.01 -0.72 -8.09
N CYS A 38 5.31 -0.52 -8.18
CA CYS A 38 6.29 -1.52 -7.74
C CYS A 38 6.21 -1.78 -6.22
N ALA A 39 6.00 -0.72 -5.42
CA ALA A 39 5.79 -0.85 -3.99
C ALA A 39 4.46 -1.57 -3.67
N ALA A 40 3.39 -1.28 -4.41
CA ALA A 40 2.08 -1.90 -4.26
C ALA A 40 2.12 -3.40 -4.61
N ALA A 41 2.79 -3.77 -5.72
CA ALA A 41 2.99 -5.17 -6.11
C ALA A 41 3.70 -5.99 -5.01
N ARG A 42 4.73 -5.43 -4.38
CA ARG A 42 5.44 -6.10 -3.26
C ARG A 42 4.60 -6.29 -2.01
N VAL A 43 3.57 -5.45 -1.82
CA VAL A 43 2.61 -5.59 -0.72
C VAL A 43 1.60 -6.67 -1.04
N VAL A 44 1.06 -6.67 -2.27
CA VAL A 44 0.15 -7.71 -2.78
C VAL A 44 0.78 -9.09 -2.66
N GLU A 45 2.01 -9.28 -3.13
CA GLU A 45 2.72 -10.58 -3.10
C GLU A 45 2.89 -11.13 -1.67
N VAL A 46 3.22 -10.27 -0.70
CA VAL A 46 3.38 -10.72 0.69
C VAL A 46 2.04 -11.02 1.32
N LEU A 47 1.03 -10.18 1.06
CA LEU A 47 -0.31 -10.38 1.61
C LEU A 47 -1.02 -11.58 0.97
N GLU A 48 -0.75 -11.90 -0.30
CA GLU A 48 -1.22 -13.12 -0.96
C GLU A 48 -0.71 -14.36 -0.21
N GLY A 49 0.60 -14.42 0.07
CA GLY A 49 1.19 -15.47 0.89
C GLY A 49 0.73 -15.49 2.36
N VAL A 50 0.04 -14.45 2.83
CA VAL A 50 -0.56 -14.37 4.17
C VAL A 50 -2.05 -14.77 4.16
N ILE A 51 -2.76 -14.45 3.09
CA ILE A 51 -4.20 -14.74 2.93
C ILE A 51 -4.40 -16.20 2.52
N ASP A 52 -3.50 -16.74 1.69
CA ASP A 52 -3.54 -18.13 1.22
C ASP A 52 -3.09 -19.12 2.32
N LEU A 53 -2.15 -18.69 3.19
CA LEU A 53 -1.65 -19.50 4.31
C LEU A 53 -2.28 -19.02 5.63
N PRO A 54 -3.28 -19.75 6.20
CA PRO A 54 -3.97 -19.34 7.44
C PRO A 54 -3.05 -19.27 8.68
N ILE A 55 -1.79 -19.70 8.55
CA ILE A 55 -0.76 -19.66 9.61
C ILE A 55 0.46 -18.90 9.08
N ALA A 56 0.25 -17.69 8.57
CA ALA A 56 1.36 -16.81 8.24
C ALA A 56 2.18 -16.50 9.50
N SER A 57 3.45 -16.86 9.49
CA SER A 57 4.37 -16.59 10.61
C SER A 57 4.34 -15.11 11.00
N ALA A 58 4.41 -14.80 12.30
CA ALA A 58 4.38 -13.42 12.81
C ALA A 58 5.41 -12.48 12.12
N LYS A 59 6.55 -13.03 11.66
CA LYS A 59 7.53 -12.32 10.82
C LYS A 59 6.98 -11.87 9.45
N GLN A 60 6.14 -12.68 8.80
CA GLN A 60 5.49 -12.32 7.53
C GLN A 60 4.45 -11.22 7.72
N LEU A 61 3.67 -11.29 8.80
CA LEU A 61 2.71 -10.22 9.16
C LEU A 61 3.43 -8.90 9.46
N GLN A 62 4.54 -8.96 10.20
CA GLN A 62 5.36 -7.79 10.51
C GLN A 62 6.01 -7.20 9.24
N ARG A 63 6.52 -8.05 8.34
CA ARG A 63 7.05 -7.61 7.04
C ARG A 63 5.97 -6.98 6.16
N SER A 64 4.77 -7.55 6.13
CA SER A 64 3.62 -7.00 5.40
C SER A 64 3.30 -5.59 5.89
N ARG A 65 3.16 -5.42 7.21
CA ARG A 65 2.92 -4.11 7.84
C ARG A 65 4.01 -3.09 7.52
N GLN A 66 5.28 -3.50 7.59
CA GLN A 66 6.41 -2.59 7.31
C GLN A 66 6.46 -2.17 5.84
N ARG A 67 6.17 -3.09 4.90
CA ARG A 67 6.08 -2.75 3.48
C ARG A 67 4.90 -1.85 3.17
N PHE A 68 3.75 -2.12 3.78
CA PHE A 68 2.56 -1.28 3.65
C PHE A 68 2.81 0.13 4.16
N ALA A 69 3.45 0.29 5.32
CA ALA A 69 3.82 1.62 5.83
C ALA A 69 4.74 2.39 4.87
N ARG A 70 5.73 1.74 4.25
CA ARG A 70 6.60 2.37 3.24
C ARG A 70 5.87 2.75 1.96
N LEU A 71 4.87 1.97 1.54
CA LEU A 71 4.02 2.31 0.42
C LEU A 71 3.24 3.61 0.71
N MET A 72 2.63 3.71 1.89
CA MET A 72 1.87 4.89 2.29
C MET A 72 2.74 6.14 2.41
N ASP A 73 3.97 5.98 2.93
CA ASP A 73 4.97 7.05 2.98
C ASP A 73 5.34 7.57 1.58
N SER A 74 5.51 6.65 0.61
CA SER A 74 5.77 7.02 -0.79
C SER A 74 4.56 7.70 -1.45
N VAL A 75 3.34 7.27 -1.13
CA VAL A 75 2.09 7.89 -1.63
C VAL A 75 1.92 9.28 -1.04
N GLY A 76 2.14 9.47 0.26
CA GLY A 76 2.08 10.77 0.93
C GLY A 76 3.15 11.74 0.43
N ASN A 77 4.39 11.27 0.26
CA ASN A 77 5.48 12.10 -0.23
C ASN A 77 5.36 12.42 -1.74
N SER A 78 4.67 11.59 -2.52
CA SER A 78 4.37 11.90 -3.94
C SER A 78 3.35 13.04 -4.11
N ALA A 79 2.60 13.39 -3.07
CA ALA A 79 1.73 14.56 -3.07
C ALA A 79 2.50 15.87 -2.74
N ASP A 80 3.66 15.77 -2.09
CA ASP A 80 4.48 16.92 -1.68
C ASP A 80 5.26 17.52 -2.88
N TYR A 81 5.61 16.71 -3.87
CA TYR A 81 6.29 17.16 -5.11
C TYR A 81 5.37 17.83 -6.16
N ALA A 82 4.09 18.05 -5.86
CA ALA A 82 3.21 18.86 -6.70
C ALA A 82 3.26 20.37 -6.36
N SER A 83 4.16 20.79 -5.46
CA SER A 83 4.38 22.19 -5.09
C SER A 83 5.86 22.59 -5.21
N GLU A 84 6.35 22.77 -6.44
CA GLU A 84 7.46 23.70 -6.69
C GLU A 84 6.89 24.96 -7.38
N PRO A 85 6.96 26.14 -6.73
CA PRO A 85 6.76 27.42 -7.41
C PRO A 85 8.03 27.75 -8.22
N GLY A 86 7.84 28.13 -9.48
CA GLY A 86 8.89 28.62 -10.37
C GLY A 86 9.39 30.02 -10.04
#